data_AF-A0A3M0ZEH2-F1
#
_entry.id   AF-A0A3M0ZEH2-F1
#
_cell.length_a   1.000
_cell.length_b   1.000
_cell.length_c   1.000
_cell.angle_alpha   90.00
_cell.angle_beta   90.00
_cell.angle_gamma   90.00
#
_symmetry.space_group_name_H-M   'P 1'
#
loop_
_entity.id
_entity.type
_entity.pdbx_description
1 polymer ?
#
loop_
_entity_poly.entity_id
_entity_poly.type
_entity_poly.pdbx_seq_one_letter_code
_entity_poly.pdbx_strand_id
1 'polypeptide(L)'
;MTKETTSLAEDLAMSQAQVGEELDLPVDLAEPWASYPWLHFFYAVVALGLVATGLLIQFPDLRARFVGGYGQTLAWWHEWAGVAMLVLPALWFAVSPSAAWETLVLRSWRRDKLALHAVNLWFTIVSGIVFVVTGFLLWFQRTLPDPVIDWSYVLHDVFSYALYVMIPIHVVISLGRTVRNLRARLGRLRLAVTGGQELEKATTSREGLTCW
;
A
#
# COMPACT_ATOMS: atom_id res chain seq x y z
N MET A 1 18.65 -41.21 44.56
CA MET A 1 18.20 -40.20 43.57
C MET A 1 16.82 -40.61 43.09
N THR A 2 15.79 -40.09 43.73
CA THR A 2 14.38 -40.27 43.33
C THR A 2 14.04 -39.20 42.31
N LYS A 3 13.64 -39.60 41.09
CA LYS A 3 13.08 -38.70 40.09
C LYS A 3 11.66 -38.35 40.52
N GLU A 4 11.42 -37.11 40.94
CA GLU A 4 10.06 -36.57 41.02
C GLU A 4 9.48 -36.54 39.60
N THR A 5 8.43 -37.32 39.39
CA THR A 5 7.60 -37.26 38.19
C THR A 5 6.56 -36.16 38.43
N THR A 6 6.82 -34.95 37.95
CA THR A 6 5.78 -33.93 37.82
C THR A 6 4.69 -34.46 36.89
N SER A 7 3.44 -34.17 37.21
CA SER A 7 2.33 -34.66 36.39
C SER A 7 2.31 -33.88 35.07
N LEU A 8 1.96 -34.54 33.96
CA LEU A 8 1.83 -33.91 32.65
C LEU A 8 0.93 -32.66 32.67
N ALA A 9 -0.04 -32.63 33.60
CA ALA A 9 -0.93 -31.48 33.78
C ALA A 9 -0.21 -30.25 34.36
N GLU A 10 0.81 -30.47 35.19
CA GLU A 10 1.62 -29.43 35.82
C GLU A 10 2.62 -28.84 34.82
N ASP A 11 3.24 -29.69 33.98
CA ASP A 11 4.09 -29.26 32.87
C ASP A 11 3.30 -28.45 31.83
N LEU A 12 2.06 -28.84 31.54
CA LEU A 12 1.16 -28.10 30.64
C LEU A 12 0.68 -26.77 31.26
N ALA A 13 0.43 -26.73 32.56
CA ALA A 13 0.04 -25.51 33.26
C ALA A 13 1.19 -24.49 33.31
N MET A 14 2.43 -24.96 33.55
CA MET A 14 3.62 -24.10 33.50
C MET A 14 3.93 -23.60 32.08
N SER A 15 3.75 -24.46 31.07
CA SER A 15 3.86 -24.06 29.67
C SER A 15 2.87 -22.96 29.29
N GLN A 16 1.62 -23.05 29.73
CA GLN A 16 0.62 -22.00 29.46
C GLN A 16 0.86 -20.71 30.25
N ALA A 17 1.35 -20.79 31.49
CA ALA A 17 1.70 -19.61 32.29
C ALA A 17 2.90 -18.86 31.69
N GLN A 18 3.95 -19.57 31.23
CA GLN A 18 5.09 -18.94 30.56
C GLN A 18 4.73 -18.33 29.21
N VAL A 19 3.83 -18.96 28.44
CA VAL A 19 3.34 -18.40 27.18
C VAL A 19 2.45 -17.16 27.41
N GLY A 20 1.80 -17.04 28.56
CA GLY A 20 1.00 -15.86 28.91
C GLY A 20 1.81 -14.66 29.39
N GLU A 21 2.93 -14.89 30.08
CA GLU A 21 3.76 -13.82 30.68
C GLU A 21 4.85 -13.31 29.72
N GLU A 22 5.30 -14.13 28.76
CA GLU A 22 6.28 -13.71 27.73
C GLU A 22 5.63 -13.01 26.51
N LEU A 23 4.30 -12.93 26.47
CA LEU A 23 3.54 -12.25 25.41
C LEU A 23 2.81 -10.99 25.91
N ASP A 24 3.34 -10.36 26.96
CA ASP A 24 3.12 -8.93 27.25
C ASP A 24 3.90 -8.04 26.25
N LEU A 25 3.98 -8.49 24.99
CA LEU A 25 4.31 -7.63 23.88
C LEU A 25 3.16 -6.66 23.76
N PRO A 26 3.40 -5.34 23.84
CA PRO A 26 2.33 -4.35 23.74
C PRO A 26 1.50 -4.67 22.50
N VAL A 27 0.22 -4.96 22.72
CA VAL A 27 -0.82 -5.21 21.70
C VAL A 27 -0.94 -4.02 20.71
N ASP A 28 -0.19 -2.94 20.98
CA ASP A 28 -0.03 -1.75 20.15
C ASP A 28 1.12 -1.83 19.11
N LEU A 29 1.70 -3.01 18.86
CA LEU A 29 2.38 -3.28 17.59
C LEU A 29 1.35 -3.59 16.49
N ALA A 30 0.30 -2.77 16.38
CA ALA A 30 -0.46 -2.66 15.15
C ALA A 30 0.57 -2.37 14.05
N GLU A 31 0.85 -3.36 13.20
CA GLU A 31 2.04 -3.31 12.36
C GLU A 31 2.12 -1.94 11.66
N PRO A 32 3.18 -1.13 11.85
CA PRO A 32 3.19 0.30 11.53
C PRO A 32 2.94 0.62 10.04
N TRP A 33 2.92 -0.41 9.19
CA TRP A 33 2.58 -0.33 7.78
C TRP A 33 1.08 -0.44 7.46
N ALA A 34 0.23 -0.83 8.42
CA ALA A 34 -1.23 -0.77 8.29
C ALA A 34 -1.79 0.66 8.42
N SER A 35 -0.93 1.62 8.76
CA SER A 35 -1.33 2.91 9.31
C SER A 35 -1.74 3.98 8.29
N TYR A 36 -1.51 3.79 6.98
CA TYR A 36 -1.81 4.85 5.99
C TYR A 36 -2.49 4.36 4.70
N PRO A 37 -3.59 3.59 4.78
CA PRO A 37 -4.35 3.19 3.60
C PRO A 37 -4.83 4.41 2.80
N TRP A 38 -5.12 5.52 3.47
CA TRP A 38 -5.54 6.76 2.84
C TRP A 38 -4.42 7.42 2.02
N LEU A 39 -3.17 7.40 2.49
CA LEU A 39 -2.04 8.01 1.77
C LEU A 39 -1.75 7.22 0.50
N HIS A 40 -1.70 5.89 0.60
CA HIS A 40 -1.55 5.02 -0.56
C HIS A 40 -2.71 5.20 -1.55
N PHE A 41 -3.95 5.28 -1.05
CA PHE A 41 -5.12 5.53 -1.90
C PHE A 41 -5.04 6.88 -2.61
N PHE A 42 -4.71 7.95 -1.89
CA PHE A 42 -4.57 9.28 -2.46
C PHE A 42 -3.45 9.32 -3.52
N TYR A 43 -2.29 8.74 -3.22
CA TYR A 43 -1.20 8.61 -4.18
C TYR A 43 -1.60 7.80 -5.41
N ALA A 44 -2.35 6.71 -5.22
CA ALA A 44 -2.88 5.92 -6.35
C ALA A 44 -3.85 6.73 -7.21
N VAL A 45 -4.73 7.54 -6.62
CA VAL A 45 -5.62 8.44 -7.36
C VAL A 45 -4.83 9.46 -8.17
N VAL A 46 -3.81 10.09 -7.58
CA VAL A 46 -2.93 11.04 -8.28
C VAL A 46 -2.20 10.35 -9.44
N ALA A 47 -1.62 9.16 -9.20
CA ALA A 47 -0.92 8.39 -10.22
C ALA A 47 -1.84 7.97 -11.38
N LEU A 48 -3.08 7.54 -11.09
CA LEU A 48 -4.08 7.23 -12.12
C LEU A 48 -4.49 8.48 -12.91
N GLY A 49 -4.62 9.63 -12.24
CA GLY A 49 -4.86 10.92 -12.91
C GLY A 49 -3.73 11.31 -13.85
N LEU A 50 -2.47 11.15 -13.42
CA LEU A 50 -1.28 11.36 -14.25
C LEU A 50 -1.26 10.44 -15.47
N VAL A 51 -1.53 9.14 -15.28
CA VAL A 51 -1.60 8.18 -16.38
C VAL A 51 -2.70 8.54 -17.37
N ALA A 52 -3.89 8.86 -16.89
CA ALA A 52 -5.02 9.22 -17.75
C ALA A 52 -4.73 10.50 -18.55
N THR A 53 -4.25 11.55 -17.89
CA THR A 53 -3.92 12.82 -18.56
C THR A 53 -2.72 12.67 -19.50
N GLY A 54 -1.68 11.93 -19.11
CA GLY A 54 -0.50 11.66 -19.94
C GLY A 54 -0.85 10.87 -21.19
N LEU A 55 -1.72 9.86 -21.09
CA LEU A 55 -2.20 9.09 -22.23
C LEU A 55 -2.99 9.97 -23.21
N LEU A 56 -3.81 10.89 -22.72
CA LEU A 56 -4.52 11.84 -23.59
C LEU A 56 -3.60 12.90 -24.22
N ILE A 57 -2.49 13.24 -23.57
CA ILE A 57 -1.46 14.11 -24.15
C ILE A 57 -0.70 13.37 -25.26
N GLN A 58 -0.33 12.12 -25.01
CA GLN A 58 0.44 11.29 -25.94
C GLN A 58 -0.37 10.86 -27.17
N PHE A 59 -1.67 10.65 -27.02
CA PHE A 59 -2.57 10.22 -28.09
C PHE A 59 -3.63 11.30 -28.41
N PRO A 60 -3.28 12.32 -29.21
CA PRO A 60 -4.17 13.44 -29.53
C PRO A 60 -5.51 13.01 -30.15
N ASP A 61 -5.53 11.92 -30.92
CA ASP A 61 -6.76 11.37 -31.50
C ASP A 61 -7.72 10.81 -30.44
N LEU A 62 -7.19 10.13 -29.41
CA LEU A 62 -8.00 9.65 -28.30
C LEU A 62 -8.58 10.83 -27.52
N ARG A 63 -7.76 11.84 -27.27
CA ARG A 63 -8.19 13.09 -26.64
C ARG A 63 -9.28 13.79 -27.42
N ALA A 64 -9.14 13.95 -28.73
CA ALA A 64 -10.14 14.57 -29.58
C ALA A 64 -11.48 13.82 -29.52
N ARG A 65 -11.45 12.48 -29.41
CA ARG A 65 -12.65 11.63 -29.29
C ARG A 65 -13.33 11.70 -27.93
N PHE A 66 -12.56 11.75 -26.83
CA PHE A 66 -13.13 11.66 -25.47
C PHE A 66 -13.40 13.00 -24.80
N VAL A 67 -12.53 13.99 -24.99
CA VAL A 67 -12.59 15.28 -24.29
C VAL A 67 -12.92 16.42 -25.25
N GLY A 68 -12.50 16.30 -26.52
CA GLY A 68 -12.60 17.35 -27.51
C GLY A 68 -11.51 18.43 -27.36
N GLY A 69 -11.12 19.03 -28.48
CA GLY A 69 -10.18 20.15 -28.53
C GLY A 69 -8.73 19.85 -28.13
N TYR A 70 -7.85 20.81 -28.39
CA TYR A 70 -6.40 20.75 -28.16
C TYR A 70 -5.91 21.77 -27.10
N GLY A 71 -6.81 22.29 -26.26
CA GLY A 71 -6.48 23.28 -25.23
C GLY A 71 -5.39 22.84 -24.23
N GLN A 72 -4.73 23.79 -23.59
CA GLN A 72 -3.65 23.50 -22.62
C GLN A 72 -4.14 22.96 -21.28
N THR A 73 -5.45 22.92 -21.04
CA THR A 73 -6.04 22.52 -19.75
C THR A 73 -5.59 21.13 -19.29
N LEU A 74 -5.49 20.15 -20.19
CA LEU A 74 -5.02 18.80 -19.82
C LEU A 74 -3.55 18.79 -19.39
N ALA A 75 -2.69 19.56 -20.07
CA ALA A 75 -1.29 19.70 -19.69
C ALA A 75 -1.17 20.36 -18.31
N TRP A 76 -1.95 21.41 -18.06
CA TRP A 76 -1.98 22.08 -16.76
C TRP A 76 -2.39 21.13 -15.62
N TRP A 77 -3.43 20.32 -15.80
CA TRP A 77 -3.81 19.30 -14.81
C TRP A 77 -2.74 18.22 -14.62
N HIS A 78 -2.08 17.80 -15.70
CA HIS A 78 -1.00 16.82 -15.66
C HIS A 78 0.20 17.35 -14.86
N GLU A 79 0.61 18.59 -15.11
CA GLU A 79 1.69 19.28 -14.39
C GLU A 79 1.42 19.33 -12.88
N TRP A 80 0.24 19.81 -12.47
CA TRP A 80 -0.11 19.90 -11.03
C TRP A 80 -0.30 18.54 -10.36
N ALA A 81 -0.80 17.54 -11.08
CA ALA A 81 -0.81 16.17 -10.57
C ALA A 81 0.63 15.64 -10.37
N GLY A 82 1.56 16.03 -11.24
CA GLY A 82 2.99 15.76 -11.09
C GLY A 82 3.59 16.38 -9.83
N VAL A 83 3.23 17.63 -9.53
CA VAL A 83 3.61 18.30 -8.27
C VAL A 83 3.07 17.53 -7.07
N ALA A 84 1.79 17.15 -7.08
CA ALA A 84 1.21 16.39 -5.98
C ALA A 84 1.92 15.04 -5.76
N MET A 85 2.27 14.35 -6.85
CA MET A 85 3.01 13.09 -6.84
C MET A 85 4.39 13.22 -6.18
N LEU A 86 5.06 14.36 -6.34
CA LEU A 86 6.34 14.66 -5.69
C LEU A 86 6.17 15.06 -4.23
N VAL A 87 5.26 16.00 -3.95
CA VAL A 87 5.14 16.65 -2.64
C VAL A 87 4.67 15.68 -1.57
N LEU A 88 3.72 14.78 -1.88
CA LEU A 88 3.18 13.83 -0.91
C LEU A 88 4.23 12.90 -0.29
N PRO A 89 5.01 12.12 -1.06
CA PRO A 89 6.04 11.24 -0.49
C PRO A 89 7.15 12.06 0.18
N ALA A 90 7.49 13.25 -0.32
CA ALA A 90 8.50 14.11 0.28
C ALA A 90 8.09 14.63 1.67
N LEU A 91 6.86 15.16 1.79
CA LEU A 91 6.29 15.58 3.08
C LEU A 91 6.23 14.41 4.06
N TRP A 92 5.82 13.24 3.58
CA TRP A 92 5.76 12.06 4.42
C TRP A 92 7.14 11.63 4.94
N PHE A 93 8.13 11.59 4.05
CA PHE A 93 9.51 11.28 4.41
C PHE A 93 10.09 12.30 5.40
N ALA A 94 9.72 13.58 5.27
CA ALA A 94 10.13 14.63 6.19
C ALA A 94 9.51 14.48 7.59
N VAL A 95 8.26 14.04 7.70
CA VAL A 95 7.57 13.87 8.99
C VAL A 95 8.04 12.61 9.73
N SER A 96 8.36 11.53 9.02
CA SER A 96 8.73 10.25 9.65
C SER A 96 9.83 9.50 8.87
N PRO A 97 11.08 10.03 8.85
CA PRO A 97 12.16 9.49 8.03
C PRO A 97 12.57 8.08 8.44
N SER A 98 12.59 7.77 9.74
CA SER A 98 12.96 6.46 10.26
C SER A 98 11.97 5.38 9.84
N ALA A 99 10.66 5.63 10.01
CA ALA A 99 9.61 4.68 9.62
C ALA A 99 9.55 4.49 8.09
N ALA A 100 9.76 5.56 7.32
CA ALA A 100 9.83 5.48 5.86
C ALA A 100 11.03 4.63 5.42
N TRP A 101 12.21 4.86 6.00
CA TRP A 101 13.42 4.10 5.71
C TRP A 101 13.28 2.62 6.08
N GLU A 102 12.81 2.33 7.29
CA GLU A 102 12.57 0.96 7.74
C GLU A 102 11.60 0.23 6.80
N THR A 103 10.52 0.90 6.37
CA THR A 103 9.56 0.34 5.41
C THR A 103 10.23 0.00 4.08
N LEU A 104 11.09 0.87 3.56
CA LEU A 104 11.84 0.62 2.32
C LEU A 104 12.80 -0.57 2.46
N VAL A 105 13.57 -0.62 3.55
CA VAL A 105 14.52 -1.72 3.81
C VAL A 105 13.79 -3.05 4.00
N LEU A 106 12.77 -3.10 4.86
CA LEU A 106 12.01 -4.32 5.13
C LEU A 106 11.31 -4.86 3.87
N ARG A 107 10.74 -3.98 3.04
CA ARG A 107 10.05 -4.38 1.80
C ARG A 107 11.01 -4.72 0.66
N SER A 108 12.20 -4.13 0.63
CA SER A 108 13.20 -4.42 -0.39
C SER A 108 13.92 -5.75 -0.16
N TRP A 109 14.09 -6.18 1.11
CA TRP A 109 14.97 -7.31 1.45
C TRP A 109 14.28 -8.65 1.82
N ARG A 110 12.94 -8.70 1.96
CA ARG A 110 12.20 -9.96 2.19
C ARG A 110 12.12 -10.81 0.92
N ARG A 111 13.19 -11.56 0.63
CA ARG A 111 13.40 -12.32 -0.63
C ARG A 111 12.43 -13.48 -0.86
N ASP A 112 11.97 -14.16 0.19
CA ASP A 112 11.52 -15.55 0.00
C ASP A 112 10.05 -15.69 -0.43
N LYS A 113 9.21 -14.66 -0.23
CA LYS A 113 7.78 -14.67 -0.61
C LYS A 113 7.29 -13.41 -1.30
N LEU A 114 8.17 -12.43 -1.56
CA LEU A 114 7.78 -11.07 -1.98
C LEU A 114 8.67 -10.48 -3.09
N ALA A 115 9.43 -11.30 -3.84
CA ALA A 115 10.32 -10.79 -4.91
C ALA A 115 9.61 -9.83 -5.89
N LEU A 116 8.40 -10.17 -6.35
CA LEU A 116 7.61 -9.29 -7.22
C LEU A 116 7.19 -7.97 -6.55
N HIS A 117 6.94 -7.98 -5.23
CA HIS A 117 6.63 -6.76 -4.49
C HIS A 117 7.86 -5.87 -4.35
N ALA A 118 9.04 -6.46 -4.11
CA ALA A 118 10.30 -5.73 -4.08
C ALA A 118 10.61 -5.11 -5.45
N VAL A 119 10.43 -5.88 -6.54
CA VAL A 119 10.57 -5.37 -7.91
C VAL A 119 9.59 -4.22 -8.16
N ASN A 120 8.32 -4.36 -7.79
CA ASN A 120 7.34 -3.30 -7.93
C ASN A 120 7.70 -2.05 -7.12
N LEU A 121 8.18 -2.22 -5.89
CA LEU A 121 8.62 -1.11 -5.05
C LEU A 121 9.77 -0.35 -5.72
N TRP A 122 10.83 -1.05 -6.12
CA TRP A 122 11.98 -0.42 -6.77
C TRP A 122 11.61 0.22 -8.09
N PHE A 123 10.79 -0.44 -8.91
CA PHE A 123 10.27 0.17 -10.13
C PHE A 123 9.51 1.47 -9.83
N THR A 124 8.64 1.48 -8.81
CA THR A 124 7.87 2.67 -8.42
C THR A 124 8.78 3.83 -8.00
N ILE A 125 9.84 3.53 -7.23
CA ILE A 125 10.80 4.54 -6.78
C ILE A 125 11.59 5.09 -7.97
N VAL A 126 12.16 4.22 -8.81
CA VAL A 126 12.98 4.63 -9.97
C VAL A 126 12.13 5.41 -10.97
N SER A 127 10.95 4.90 -11.33
CA SER A 127 10.03 5.60 -12.23
C SER A 127 9.57 6.93 -11.65
N GLY A 128 9.24 6.99 -10.36
CA GLY A 128 8.88 8.24 -9.69
C GLY A 128 9.98 9.30 -9.80
N ILE A 129 11.24 8.91 -9.57
CA ILE A 129 12.40 9.81 -9.74
C ILE A 129 12.51 10.28 -11.20
N VAL A 130 12.42 9.36 -12.16
CA VAL A 130 12.50 9.70 -13.59
C VAL A 130 11.39 10.67 -13.99
N PHE A 131 10.12 10.41 -13.63
CA PHE A 131 9.00 11.28 -13.95
C PHE A 131 9.11 12.66 -13.31
N VAL A 132 9.55 12.74 -12.05
CA VAL A 132 9.77 14.03 -11.37
C VAL A 132 10.82 14.84 -12.09
N VAL A 133 11.99 14.24 -12.36
CA VAL A 133 13.10 14.96 -13.00
C VAL A 133 12.72 15.37 -14.42
N THR A 134 12.28 14.43 -15.25
CA THR A 134 11.93 14.71 -16.66
C THR A 134 10.72 15.63 -16.77
N GLY A 135 9.67 15.43 -15.97
CA GLY A 135 8.48 16.29 -15.97
C GLY A 135 8.82 17.73 -15.57
N PHE A 136 9.69 17.91 -14.57
CA PHE A 136 10.18 19.24 -14.19
C PHE A 136 11.00 19.89 -15.32
N LEU A 137 11.92 19.15 -15.96
CA LEU A 137 12.69 19.65 -17.10
C LEU A 137 11.78 20.06 -18.27
N LEU A 138 10.76 19.25 -18.59
CA LEU A 138 9.80 19.54 -19.66
C LEU A 138 8.91 20.75 -19.33
N TRP A 139 8.61 21.01 -18.06
CA TRP A 139 7.91 22.22 -17.64
C TRP A 139 8.72 23.49 -17.98
N PHE A 140 10.04 23.46 -17.79
CA PHE A 140 10.95 24.57 -18.06
C PHE A 140 11.72 24.44 -19.38
N GLN A 141 11.18 23.69 -20.35
CA GLN A 141 11.88 23.37 -21.61
C GLN A 141 12.43 24.59 -22.37
N ARG A 142 11.82 25.77 -22.25
CA ARG A 142 12.27 27.00 -22.92
C ARG A 142 13.66 27.49 -22.50
N THR A 143 14.16 27.05 -21.34
CA THR A 143 15.47 27.49 -20.82
C THR A 143 16.52 26.39 -20.89
N LEU A 144 16.22 25.26 -21.52
CA LEU A 144 17.10 24.09 -21.57
C LEU A 144 17.70 23.89 -22.97
N PRO A 145 18.89 23.27 -23.09
CA PRO A 145 19.43 22.85 -24.37
C PRO A 145 18.59 21.74 -25.01
N ASP A 146 18.44 21.75 -26.34
CA ASP A 146 17.67 20.75 -27.10
C ASP A 146 17.99 19.29 -26.72
N PRO A 147 19.27 18.87 -26.54
CA PRO A 147 19.56 17.49 -26.15
C PRO A 147 18.93 17.08 -24.81
N VAL A 148 18.82 18.01 -23.86
CA VAL A 148 18.21 17.74 -22.54
C VAL A 148 16.71 17.55 -22.68
N ILE A 149 16.08 18.36 -23.54
CA ILE A 149 14.64 18.29 -23.83
C ILE A 149 14.32 16.96 -24.52
N ASP A 150 15.07 16.59 -25.55
CA ASP A 150 14.88 15.35 -26.31
C ASP A 150 15.00 14.12 -25.41
N TRP A 151 16.07 14.03 -24.61
CA TRP A 151 16.24 12.92 -23.66
C TRP A 151 15.16 12.92 -22.58
N SER A 152 14.68 14.08 -22.16
CA SER A 152 13.58 14.17 -21.20
C SER A 152 12.29 13.59 -21.79
N TYR A 153 11.94 13.94 -23.03
CA TYR A 153 10.79 13.33 -23.71
C TYR A 153 10.95 11.82 -23.86
N VAL A 154 12.10 11.35 -24.35
CA VAL A 154 12.35 9.91 -24.55
C VAL A 154 12.20 9.14 -23.23
N LEU A 155 12.83 9.60 -22.15
CA LEU A 155 12.76 8.92 -20.86
C LEU A 155 11.36 8.99 -20.25
N HIS A 156 10.69 10.13 -20.31
CA HIS A 156 9.33 10.30 -19.79
C HIS A 156 8.34 9.36 -20.51
N ASP A 157 8.45 9.24 -21.83
CA ASP A 157 7.59 8.37 -22.63
C ASP A 157 7.87 6.89 -22.40
N VAL A 158 9.15 6.47 -22.40
CA VAL A 158 9.52 5.07 -22.16
C VAL A 158 9.02 4.60 -20.79
N PHE A 159 9.20 5.42 -19.75
CA PHE A 159 8.70 5.09 -18.42
C PHE A 159 7.17 5.15 -18.34
N SER A 160 6.51 6.00 -19.13
CA SER A 160 5.04 6.02 -19.24
C SER A 160 4.52 4.67 -19.76
N TYR A 161 5.11 4.14 -20.83
CA TYR A 161 4.74 2.82 -21.34
C TYR A 161 5.00 1.70 -20.33
N ALA A 162 6.14 1.73 -19.66
CA ALA A 162 6.44 0.76 -18.60
C ALA A 162 5.41 0.85 -17.46
N LEU A 163 4.99 2.05 -17.09
CA LEU A 163 3.98 2.29 -16.05
C LEU A 163 2.59 1.77 -16.47
N TYR A 164 2.21 1.93 -17.75
CA TYR A 164 0.94 1.39 -18.28
C TYR A 164 0.85 -0.14 -18.17
N VAL A 165 1.99 -0.84 -18.23
CA VAL A 165 2.06 -2.29 -18.02
C VAL A 165 2.14 -2.63 -16.53
N MET A 166 2.92 -1.87 -15.76
CA MET A 166 3.19 -2.21 -14.36
C MET A 166 1.97 -1.97 -13.45
N ILE A 167 1.16 -0.95 -13.70
CA ILE A 167 -0.06 -0.68 -12.90
C ILE A 167 -1.02 -1.88 -12.92
N PRO A 168 -1.43 -2.44 -14.08
CA PRO A 168 -2.23 -3.65 -14.13
C PRO A 168 -1.60 -4.84 -13.38
N ILE A 169 -0.29 -5.06 -13.57
CA ILE A 169 0.45 -6.13 -12.87
C ILE A 169 0.36 -5.93 -11.35
N HIS A 170 0.61 -4.71 -10.88
CA HIS A 170 0.52 -4.35 -9.47
C HIS A 170 -0.88 -4.61 -8.90
N VAL A 171 -1.93 -4.24 -9.63
CA VAL A 171 -3.33 -4.46 -9.22
C VAL A 171 -3.64 -5.95 -9.11
N VAL A 172 -3.26 -6.76 -10.10
CA VAL A 172 -3.49 -8.21 -10.10
C VAL A 172 -2.78 -8.89 -8.93
N ILE A 173 -1.51 -8.56 -8.70
CA ILE A 173 -0.71 -9.11 -7.59
C ILE A 173 -1.33 -8.71 -6.23
N SER A 174 -1.80 -7.46 -6.11
CA SER A 174 -2.36 -6.93 -4.87
C SER A 174 -3.78 -7.45 -4.59
N LEU A 175 -4.57 -7.72 -5.64
CA LEU A 175 -5.96 -8.15 -5.52
C LEU A 175 -6.09 -9.44 -4.69
N GLY A 176 -5.20 -10.41 -4.89
CA GLY A 176 -5.21 -11.66 -4.12
C GLY A 176 -4.96 -11.45 -2.62
N ARG A 177 -4.20 -10.42 -2.24
CA ARG A 177 -4.01 -10.06 -0.83
C ARG A 177 -5.23 -9.30 -0.29
N THR A 178 -5.77 -8.36 -1.06
CA THR A 178 -6.97 -7.59 -0.70
C THR A 178 -8.18 -8.50 -0.47
N VAL A 179 -8.45 -9.45 -1.36
CA VAL A 179 -9.56 -10.40 -1.25
C VAL A 179 -9.41 -11.28 0.00
N ARG A 180 -8.20 -11.80 0.27
CA ARG A 180 -7.93 -12.60 1.48
C ARG A 180 -8.16 -11.78 2.75
N ASN A 181 -7.66 -10.54 2.79
CA ASN A 181 -7.85 -9.64 3.93
C ASN A 181 -9.32 -9.29 4.15
N LEU A 182 -10.07 -9.02 3.07
CA LEU A 182 -11.50 -8.75 3.12
C LEU A 182 -12.27 -9.96 3.64
N ARG A 183 -11.98 -11.16 3.12
CA ARG A 183 -12.62 -12.41 3.56
C ARG A 183 -12.36 -12.67 5.04
N ALA A 184 -11.13 -12.46 5.51
CA ALA A 184 -10.78 -12.59 6.92
C ALA A 184 -11.52 -11.57 7.80
N ARG A 185 -11.65 -10.31 7.35
CA ARG A 185 -12.39 -9.26 8.06
C ARG A 185 -13.89 -9.58 8.13
N LEU A 186 -14.49 -10.02 7.03
CA LEU A 186 -15.88 -10.45 7.00
C LEU A 186 -16.12 -11.69 7.89
N GLY A 187 -15.17 -12.62 7.94
CA GLY A 187 -15.21 -13.76 8.86
C GLY A 187 -15.23 -13.32 10.33
N ARG A 188 -14.36 -12.37 10.72
CA ARG A 188 -14.35 -11.80 12.08
C ARG A 188 -15.64 -11.05 12.41
N LEU A 189 -16.16 -10.25 11.48
CA LEU A 189 -17.43 -9.55 11.66
C LEU A 189 -18.60 -10.53 11.81
N ARG A 190 -18.65 -11.57 10.99
CA ARG A 190 -19.65 -12.64 11.11
C ARG A 190 -19.59 -13.29 12.48
N LEU A 191 -18.40 -13.67 12.95
CA LEU A 191 -18.21 -14.26 14.28
C LEU A 191 -18.56 -13.29 15.42
N ALA A 192 -18.29 -11.99 15.28
CA ALA A 192 -18.70 -11.01 16.29
C ALA A 192 -20.23 -10.88 16.35
N VAL A 193 -20.90 -10.87 15.18
CA VAL A 193 -22.36 -10.75 15.09
C VAL A 193 -23.06 -12.05 15.53
N THR A 194 -22.56 -13.22 15.13
CA THR A 194 -23.20 -14.52 15.45
C THR A 194 -22.70 -15.14 16.76
N GLY A 195 -21.43 -14.95 17.10
CA GLY A 195 -20.82 -15.44 18.34
C GLY A 195 -21.17 -14.59 19.57
N GLY A 196 -21.51 -13.31 19.38
CA GLY A 196 -22.19 -12.51 20.40
C GLY A 196 -23.55 -13.12 20.78
N GLN A 197 -24.29 -13.69 19.82
CA GLN A 197 -25.58 -14.32 20.10
C GLN A 197 -25.48 -15.66 20.83
N GLU A 198 -24.41 -16.45 20.63
CA GLU A 198 -24.23 -17.68 21.41
C GLU A 198 -23.73 -17.41 22.83
N LEU A 199 -22.88 -16.40 23.03
CA LEU A 199 -22.52 -15.95 24.38
C LEU A 199 -23.70 -15.31 25.11
N GLU A 200 -24.54 -14.51 24.44
CA GLU A 200 -25.74 -13.93 25.04
C GLU A 200 -26.80 -15.00 25.35
N LYS A 201 -26.99 -16.02 24.51
CA LYS A 201 -27.84 -17.20 24.82
C LYS A 201 -27.27 -18.04 25.95
N ALA A 202 -25.95 -18.24 26.01
CA ALA A 202 -25.32 -18.99 27.11
C ALA A 202 -25.40 -18.24 28.45
N THR A 203 -25.36 -16.91 28.42
CA THR A 203 -25.45 -16.08 29.63
C THR A 203 -26.91 -15.96 30.11
N THR A 204 -27.87 -15.72 29.20
CA THR A 204 -29.31 -15.73 29.54
C THR A 204 -29.83 -17.12 29.90
N SER A 205 -29.26 -18.20 29.36
CA SER A 205 -29.58 -19.58 29.78
C SER A 205 -29.00 -19.94 31.16
N ARG A 206 -27.92 -19.28 31.62
CA ARG A 206 -27.35 -19.49 32.96
C ARG A 206 -28.07 -18.69 34.04
N GLU A 207 -28.62 -17.53 33.71
CA GLU A 207 -29.46 -16.74 34.64
C GLU A 207 -30.89 -17.30 34.78
N GLY A 208 -31.32 -18.19 33.88
CA GLY A 208 -32.60 -18.91 33.97
C GLY A 208 -32.59 -20.23 34.74
N LEU A 209 -31.44 -20.66 35.29
CA LEU A 209 -31.29 -21.93 36.03
C LEU A 209 -31.04 -21.75 37.53
N THR A 210 -31.28 -20.55 38.07
CA THR A 210 -31.32 -20.30 39.52
C THR A 210 -32.69 -19.76 39.93
N CYS A 211 -33.74 -20.53 39.70
CA CYS A 211 -34.94 -20.57 40.54
C CYS A 211 -35.87 -21.69 40.04
N TRP A 212 -36.03 -22.70 40.92
CA TRP A 212 -36.87 -23.91 40.84
C TRP A 212 -36.26 -25.12 40.12
#